data_AF-A0AAU7TRC7-F1
#
_entry.id   AF-A0AAU7TRC7-F1
#
_cell.length_a   1.000
_cell.length_b   1.000
_cell.length_c   1.000
_cell.angle_alpha   90.00
_cell.angle_beta   90.00
_cell.angle_gamma   90.00
#
_symmetry.space_group_name_H-M   'P 1'
#
loop_
_entity.id
_entity.type
_entity.pdbx_description
1 polymer ?
#
loop_
_entity_poly.entity_id
_entity_poly.type
_entity_poly.pdbx_seq_one_letter_code
_entity_poly.pdbx_strand_id
1 'polypeptide(L)'
;MAKKADETEDNTPEVITDGSEVTTATNAEAGAGVQNASSVAFVTMVRDSEVHPAPHTAQVHPEEVKNYYSGGWAVKQEEAE
;
A
#
# COMPACT_ATOMS: atom_id res chain seq x y z
N MET A 1 22.99 40.78 49.60
CA MET A 1 22.36 39.92 48.57
C MET A 1 23.32 38.79 48.22
N ALA A 2 22.94 37.53 48.46
CA ALA A 2 23.65 36.38 47.90
C ALA A 2 22.69 35.19 47.83
N LYS A 3 22.26 34.85 46.60
CA LYS A 3 21.79 33.52 46.24
C LYS A 3 22.46 33.19 44.92
N LYS A 4 23.51 32.36 44.98
CA LYS A 4 23.97 31.56 43.86
C LYS A 4 23.52 30.14 44.16
N ALA A 5 22.65 29.62 43.31
CA ALA A 5 22.44 28.20 43.07
C ALA A 5 21.47 28.14 41.90
N ASP A 6 22.00 27.91 40.70
CA ASP A 6 21.27 27.21 39.66
C ASP A 6 22.31 26.35 38.96
N GLU A 7 22.43 25.13 39.47
CA GLU A 7 23.27 24.08 38.93
C GLU A 7 22.38 23.36 37.92
N THR A 8 22.54 23.73 36.64
CA THR A 8 21.86 23.04 35.54
C THR A 8 22.53 21.67 35.38
N GLU A 9 21.94 20.65 35.99
CA GLU A 9 22.31 19.26 35.73
C GLU A 9 21.89 18.88 34.31
N ASP A 10 22.87 19.00 33.39
CA ASP A 10 22.86 18.39 32.07
C ASP A 10 22.83 16.87 32.25
N ASN A 11 21.63 16.31 32.24
CA ASN A 11 21.39 14.87 32.14
C ASN A 11 20.53 14.62 30.91
N THR A 12 21.11 14.82 29.73
CA THR A 12 20.58 14.24 28.50
C THR A 12 21.04 12.78 28.42
N PRO A 13 20.14 11.79 28.58
CA PRO A 13 20.48 10.43 28.18
C PRO A 13 20.56 10.39 26.65
N GLU A 14 21.78 10.42 26.11
CA GLU A 14 22.05 9.96 24.75
C GLU A 14 21.76 8.46 24.69
N VAL A 15 20.52 8.10 24.35
CA VAL A 15 20.15 6.71 24.03
C VAL A 15 19.98 6.61 22.52
N ILE A 16 21.11 6.31 21.89
CA ILE A 16 21.30 5.33 20.81
C ILE A 16 20.03 5.11 19.97
N THR A 17 19.93 5.82 18.85
CA THR A 17 19.03 5.43 17.78
C THR A 17 19.56 4.12 17.21
N ASP A 18 19.10 3.01 17.78
CA ASP A 18 19.22 1.67 17.22
C ASP A 18 18.84 1.77 15.75
N GLY A 19 19.79 1.42 14.89
CA GLY A 19 19.57 1.30 13.47
C GLY A 19 18.46 0.29 13.28
N SER A 20 17.23 0.78 13.16
CA SER A 20 16.11 0.01 12.65
C SER A 20 16.33 -0.14 11.14
N GLU A 21 17.38 -0.88 10.79
CA GLU A 21 17.44 -1.62 9.55
C GLU A 21 16.37 -2.71 9.65
N VAL A 22 15.11 -2.29 9.45
CA VAL A 22 14.06 -3.18 8.96
C VAL A 22 14.54 -3.67 7.60
N THR A 23 15.32 -4.74 7.64
CA THR A 23 15.61 -5.57 6.49
C THR A 23 14.28 -6.24 6.16
N THR A 24 13.45 -5.56 5.37
CA THR A 24 12.28 -6.13 4.71
C THR A 24 12.76 -7.05 3.60
N ALA A 25 13.45 -8.13 3.99
CA ALA A 25 13.58 -9.31 3.17
C ALA A 25 12.35 -10.18 3.44
N THR A 26 11.19 -9.76 2.90
CA THR A 26 10.17 -10.74 2.56
C THR A 26 10.23 -10.96 1.06
N ASN A 27 10.69 -12.14 0.73
CA ASN A 27 10.88 -12.68 -0.60
C ASN A 27 9.50 -12.75 -1.29
N ALA A 28 9.12 -11.69 -2.00
CA ALA A 28 8.19 -11.85 -3.11
C ALA A 28 9.04 -12.15 -4.34
N GLU A 29 9.53 -13.39 -4.43
CA GLU A 29 9.54 -14.05 -5.73
C GLU A 29 8.10 -13.96 -6.24
N ALA A 30 7.80 -12.87 -6.97
CA ALA A 30 6.71 -12.84 -7.90
C ALA A 30 6.97 -14.02 -8.81
N GLY A 31 6.28 -15.12 -8.50
CA GLY A 31 6.54 -16.42 -9.06
C GLY A 31 6.71 -16.30 -10.56
N ALA A 32 7.71 -17.03 -11.05
CA ALA A 32 7.90 -17.32 -12.45
C ALA A 32 6.64 -17.96 -13.04
N GLY A 33 5.62 -17.16 -13.30
CA GLY A 33 4.57 -17.44 -14.24
C GLY A 33 5.07 -16.93 -15.57
N VAL A 34 5.84 -17.75 -16.28
CA VAL A 34 5.84 -17.70 -17.75
C VAL A 34 4.45 -18.13 -18.22
N GLN A 35 3.45 -17.31 -17.90
CA GLN A 35 2.11 -17.47 -18.43
C GLN A 35 2.28 -17.15 -19.91
N ASN A 36 2.21 -18.21 -20.69
CA ASN A 36 1.98 -18.20 -22.11
C ASN A 36 1.28 -16.88 -22.50
N ALA A 37 1.95 -16.00 -23.25
CA ALA A 37 1.39 -14.72 -23.69
C ALA A 37 0.25 -14.90 -24.73
N SER A 38 -0.49 -16.01 -24.64
CA SER A 38 -1.89 -16.05 -25.06
C SER A 38 -2.56 -14.89 -24.37
N SER A 39 -3.07 -13.94 -25.16
CA SER A 39 -3.71 -12.73 -24.68
C SER A 39 -4.75 -13.04 -23.59
N VAL A 40 -4.34 -12.90 -22.34
CA VAL A 40 -5.20 -13.12 -21.19
C VAL A 40 -6.21 -11.98 -21.19
N ALA A 41 -7.50 -12.31 -21.26
CA ALA A 41 -8.54 -11.30 -21.21
C ALA A 41 -8.51 -10.63 -19.82
N PHE A 42 -8.36 -9.31 -19.79
CA PHE A 42 -8.45 -8.53 -18.57
C PHE A 42 -9.81 -7.84 -18.50
N VAL A 43 -10.39 -7.80 -17.31
CA VAL A 43 -11.63 -7.06 -17.02
C VAL A 43 -11.25 -5.76 -16.34
N THR A 44 -11.73 -4.63 -16.86
CA THR A 44 -11.55 -3.35 -16.20
C THR A 44 -12.58 -3.21 -15.09
N MET A 45 -12.13 -2.99 -13.87
CA MET A 45 -12.97 -2.71 -12.70
C MET A 45 -12.73 -1.29 -12.20
N VAL A 46 -13.78 -0.69 -11.65
CA VAL A 46 -13.78 0.63 -11.01
C VAL A 46 -14.13 0.46 -9.54
N ARG A 47 -13.50 1.27 -8.68
CA ARG A 47 -13.85 1.32 -7.27
C ARG A 47 -14.91 2.38 -7.02
N ASP A 48 -15.76 2.12 -6.03
CA ASP A 48 -16.76 3.08 -5.58
C ASP A 48 -16.17 4.48 -5.33
N SER A 49 -16.76 5.50 -5.96
CA SER A 49 -16.29 6.88 -5.90
C SER A 49 -16.71 7.63 -4.65
N GLU A 50 -17.70 7.13 -3.91
CA GLU A 50 -18.16 7.73 -2.67
C GLU A 50 -17.13 7.52 -1.56
N VAL A 51 -16.44 6.37 -1.58
CA VAL A 51 -15.38 6.04 -0.62
C VAL A 51 -13.98 6.35 -1.17
N HIS A 52 -13.76 6.17 -2.47
CA HIS A 52 -12.46 6.34 -3.12
C HIS A 52 -12.56 7.32 -4.30
N PRO A 53 -12.14 8.58 -4.16
CA PRO A 53 -12.34 9.58 -5.21
C PRO A 53 -11.75 9.10 -6.54
N ALA A 54 -12.54 9.25 -7.62
CA ALA A 54 -12.14 8.80 -8.95
C ALA A 54 -10.75 9.36 -9.35
N PRO A 55 -9.96 8.64 -10.16
CA PRO A 55 -10.31 7.45 -10.95
C PRO A 55 -9.59 6.18 -10.46
N HIS A 56 -10.17 5.46 -9.50
CA HIS A 56 -9.63 4.16 -9.11
C HIS A 56 -10.09 3.07 -10.07
N THR A 57 -9.26 2.77 -11.07
CA THR A 57 -9.46 1.69 -12.05
C THR A 57 -8.40 0.61 -11.93
N ALA A 58 -8.77 -0.66 -12.11
CA ALA A 58 -7.86 -1.79 -12.13
C ALA A 58 -8.18 -2.75 -13.28
N GLN A 59 -7.15 -3.36 -13.86
CA GLN A 59 -7.29 -4.47 -14.79
C GLN A 59 -7.11 -5.77 -14.00
N VAL A 60 -8.15 -6.59 -13.94
CA VAL A 60 -8.16 -7.82 -13.15
C VAL A 60 -8.41 -9.04 -14.02
N HIS A 61 -7.93 -10.19 -13.56
CA HIS A 61 -8.22 -11.46 -14.22
C HIS A 61 -9.70 -11.80 -14.04
N PRO A 62 -10.41 -12.35 -15.06
CA PRO A 62 -11.83 -12.72 -14.96
C PRO A 62 -12.12 -13.71 -13.83
N GLU A 63 -11.17 -14.58 -13.49
CA GLU A 63 -11.30 -15.51 -12.35
C GLU A 63 -11.26 -14.78 -11.00
N GLU A 64 -10.53 -13.68 -10.94
CA GLU A 64 -10.31 -12.90 -9.72
C GLU A 64 -11.39 -11.84 -9.51
N VAL A 65 -12.13 -11.42 -10.55
CA VAL A 65 -13.20 -10.39 -10.49
C VAL A 65 -14.12 -10.58 -9.27
N LYS A 66 -14.48 -11.83 -8.95
CA LYS A 66 -15.36 -12.15 -7.82
C LYS A 66 -14.79 -11.71 -6.47
N ASN A 67 -13.47 -11.78 -6.32
CA ASN A 67 -12.77 -11.38 -5.09
C ASN A 67 -12.81 -9.86 -4.90
N TYR A 68 -12.85 -9.10 -6.00
CA TYR A 68 -12.86 -7.64 -5.98
C TYR A 68 -14.25 -7.06 -5.62
N TYR A 69 -15.35 -7.78 -5.85
CA TYR A 69 -16.70 -7.33 -5.45
C TYR A 69 -16.79 -7.05 -3.94
N SER A 70 -16.16 -7.88 -3.11
CA SER A 70 -16.11 -7.68 -1.65
C SER A 70 -15.36 -6.40 -1.24
N GLY A 71 -14.49 -5.88 -2.11
CA GLY A 71 -13.71 -4.65 -1.89
C GLY A 71 -14.40 -3.37 -2.40
N GLY A 72 -15.66 -3.46 -2.82
CA GLY A 72 -16.40 -2.33 -3.40
C GLY A 72 -15.97 -1.99 -4.82
N TRP A 73 -15.46 -2.98 -5.56
CA TRP A 73 -15.16 -2.83 -6.98
C TRP A 73 -16.33 -3.33 -7.81
N ALA A 74 -16.63 -2.61 -8.90
CA ALA A 74 -17.60 -3.01 -9.91
C ALA A 74 -16.90 -3.13 -11.26
N VAL A 75 -17.41 -3.96 -12.16
CA VAL A 75 -16.94 -3.97 -13.55
C VAL A 75 -17.25 -2.61 -14.15
N LYS A 76 -16.26 -2.00 -14.81
CA LYS A 76 -16.49 -0.78 -15.57
C LYS A 76 -17.48 -1.16 -16.67
N GLN A 77 -18.73 -0.70 -16.53
CA GLN A 77 -19.65 -0.73 -17.65
C GLN A 77 -19.08 0.28 -18.64
N GLU A 78 -18.32 -0.20 -19.62
CA GLU A 78 -18.11 0.53 -20.84
C GLU A 78 -19.50 0.60 -21.49
N GLU A 79 -20.23 1.67 -21.21
CA GLU A 79 -21.32 2.08 -22.07
C GLU A 79 -20.70 2.22 -23.46
N ALA A 80 -20.88 1.18 -24.28
CA ALA A 80 -20.64 1.24 -25.71
C ALA A 80 -21.68 2.23 -26.25
N GLU A 81 -21.28 3.51 -26.29
CA GLU A 81 -21.97 4.56 -27.04
C GLU A 81 -21.64 4.45 -28.54
#